data_AF-A0AB33EXM2-F1
#
_entry.id   AF-A0AB33EXM2-F1
#
_cell.length_a   1.000
_cell.length_b   1.000
_cell.length_c   1.000
_cell.angle_alpha   90.00
_cell.angle_beta   90.00
_cell.angle_gamma   90.00
#
_symmetry.space_group_name_H-M   'P 1'
#
loop_
_entity.id
_entity.type
_entity.pdbx_description
1 polymer ?
#
loop_
_entity_poly.entity_id
_entity_poly.type
_entity_poly.pdbx_seq_one_letter_code
_entity_poly.pdbx_strand_id
1 'polypeptide(L)'
;MENTLDVNGLVLPTLLTELLNGGRWRHPGDDVLRDLMPWFESPLDFLTSSEQIRGESRSLTLFADDPPSSHLFREARGSISTAGVELPWLDAEQAVLIAVNRIPGDDVAMALDYRTDPADPRVVASDFWTDPKQCSWRTVTPTFSQLVEILRLV
;
A
#
# COMPACT_ATOMS: atom_id res chain seq x y z
N MET A 1 -3.93 11.57 -25.89
CA MET A 1 -4.27 10.33 -25.17
C MET A 1 -3.61 10.43 -23.83
N GLU A 2 -4.39 10.64 -22.76
CA GLU A 2 -3.85 10.50 -21.41
C GLU A 2 -3.43 9.05 -21.26
N ASN A 3 -2.13 8.80 -21.10
CA ASN A 3 -1.64 7.47 -20.75
C ASN A 3 -2.07 7.22 -19.30
N THR A 4 -3.19 6.53 -19.12
CA THR A 4 -3.62 6.04 -17.81
C THR A 4 -2.55 5.09 -17.28
N LEU A 5 -1.92 5.42 -16.16
CA LEU A 5 -0.95 4.54 -15.51
C LEU A 5 -1.71 3.43 -14.79
N ASP A 6 -1.50 2.18 -15.20
CA ASP A 6 -2.03 1.00 -14.53
C ASP A 6 -0.93 0.28 -13.72
N VAL A 7 -1.33 -0.45 -12.68
CA VAL A 7 -0.50 -1.43 -12.00
C VAL A 7 -1.35 -2.67 -11.78
N ASN A 8 -0.97 -3.78 -12.42
CA ASN A 8 -1.72 -5.04 -12.36
C ASN A 8 -3.20 -4.91 -12.78
N GLY A 9 -3.52 -4.01 -13.71
CA GLY A 9 -4.90 -3.74 -14.14
C GLY A 9 -5.66 -2.74 -13.26
N LEU A 10 -5.07 -2.25 -12.18
CA LEU A 10 -5.61 -1.19 -11.34
C LEU A 10 -5.10 0.17 -11.83
N VAL A 11 -6.00 1.09 -12.13
CA VAL A 11 -5.64 2.46 -12.54
C VAL A 11 -5.11 3.21 -11.31
N LEU A 12 -3.94 3.83 -11.42
CA LEU A 12 -3.43 4.69 -10.36
C LEU A 12 -4.33 5.93 -10.21
N PRO A 13 -4.62 6.40 -8.98
CA PRO A 13 -5.39 7.63 -8.79
C PRO A 13 -4.75 8.81 -9.54
N THR A 14 -5.58 9.66 -10.14
CA THR A 14 -5.10 10.85 -10.85
C THR A 14 -4.21 11.71 -9.94
N LEU A 15 -4.62 11.89 -8.68
CA LEU A 15 -3.84 12.62 -7.68
C LEU A 15 -2.45 12.02 -7.47
N LEU A 16 -2.32 10.69 -7.38
CA LEU A 16 -1.01 10.05 -7.24
C LEU A 16 -0.16 10.29 -8.48
N THR A 17 -0.75 10.16 -9.66
CA THR A 17 -0.07 10.39 -10.94
C THR A 17 0.45 11.83 -11.04
N GLU A 18 -0.36 12.82 -10.65
CA GLU A 18 0.06 14.23 -10.61
C GLU A 18 1.17 14.49 -9.60
N LEU A 19 1.13 13.84 -8.43
CA LEU A 19 2.18 13.95 -7.42
C LEU A 19 3.49 13.33 -7.90
N LEU A 20 3.45 12.17 -8.55
CA LEU A 20 4.62 11.51 -9.14
C LEU A 20 5.23 12.37 -10.24
N ASN A 21 4.42 12.83 -11.20
CA ASN A 21 4.86 13.68 -12.31
C ASN A 21 5.44 15.03 -11.81
N GLY A 22 4.91 15.56 -10.72
CA GLY A 22 5.40 16.78 -10.09
C GLY A 22 6.58 16.58 -9.12
N GLY A 23 7.06 15.34 -8.90
CA GLY A 23 8.09 15.03 -7.90
C GLY A 23 7.67 15.36 -6.46
N ARG A 24 6.36 15.43 -6.20
CA ARG A 24 5.75 15.75 -4.90
C ARG A 24 5.42 14.52 -4.08
N TRP A 25 5.24 13.35 -4.71
CA TRP A 25 5.15 12.09 -3.97
C TRP A 25 6.53 11.72 -3.42
N ARG A 26 6.78 12.07 -2.16
CA ARG A 26 8.06 11.90 -1.47
C ARG A 26 7.85 11.72 0.01
N HIS A 27 8.84 11.17 0.69
CA HIS A 27 8.79 10.92 2.12
C HIS A 27 8.50 12.23 2.91
N PRO A 28 7.46 12.27 3.76
CA PRO A 28 7.03 13.49 4.47
C PRO A 28 7.87 13.80 5.72
N GLY A 29 8.71 12.85 6.15
CA GLY A 29 9.46 12.90 7.41
C GLY A 29 8.96 11.84 8.38
N ASP A 30 9.88 11.18 9.10
CA ASP A 30 9.53 10.02 9.93
C ASP A 30 8.62 10.43 11.10
N ASP A 31 8.75 11.67 11.59
CA ASP A 31 7.87 12.22 12.64
C ASP A 31 6.42 12.35 12.17
N VAL A 32 6.20 12.77 10.92
CA VAL A 32 4.84 12.89 10.34
C VAL A 32 4.19 11.51 10.21
N LEU A 33 4.96 10.50 9.80
CA LEU A 33 4.46 9.12 9.72
C LEU A 33 4.17 8.54 11.11
N ARG A 34 5.00 8.85 12.12
CA ARG A 34 4.78 8.42 13.50
C ARG A 34 3.52 9.02 14.11
N ASP A 35 3.24 10.29 13.82
CA ASP A 35 2.00 10.94 14.26
C ASP A 35 0.76 10.33 13.58
N LEU A 36 0.87 9.99 12.29
CA LEU A 36 -0.20 9.38 11.51
C LEU A 36 -0.46 7.90 11.89
N MET A 37 0.61 7.14 12.13
CA MET A 37 0.58 5.71 12.42
C MET A 37 1.44 5.41 13.66
N PRO A 38 0.97 5.75 14.88
CA PRO A 38 1.78 5.59 16.10
C PRO A 38 2.09 4.13 16.46
N TRP A 39 1.45 3.18 15.76
CA TRP A 39 1.67 1.74 15.87
C TRP A 39 2.69 1.19 14.85
N PHE A 40 3.18 2.01 13.92
CA PHE A 40 4.11 1.62 12.87
C PHE A 40 5.50 2.18 13.21
N GLU A 41 6.48 1.30 13.48
CA GLU A 41 7.78 1.75 13.99
C GLU A 41 8.89 1.82 12.93
N SER A 42 8.76 1.09 11.82
CA SER A 42 9.81 1.07 10.78
C SER A 42 9.74 2.31 9.88
N PRO A 43 10.88 2.77 9.35
CA PRO A 43 10.89 3.80 8.32
C PRO A 43 10.39 3.24 6.98
N LEU A 44 9.65 4.07 6.25
CA LEU A 44 9.20 3.78 4.89
C LEU A 44 10.00 4.59 3.87
N ASP A 45 10.11 4.05 2.66
CA ASP A 45 10.54 4.75 1.46
C ASP A 45 9.37 4.82 0.48
N PHE A 46 9.07 6.03 0.02
CA PHE A 46 7.95 6.30 -0.90
C PHE A 46 8.38 5.92 -2.33
N LEU A 47 7.53 5.17 -3.03
CA LEU A 47 7.82 4.72 -4.39
C LEU A 47 7.57 5.88 -5.37
N THR A 48 8.64 6.53 -5.80
CA THR A 48 8.62 7.82 -6.54
C THR A 48 8.38 7.70 -8.04
N SER A 49 8.21 6.49 -8.57
CA SER A 49 7.87 6.28 -9.98
C SER A 49 6.86 5.15 -10.16
N SER A 50 6.09 5.19 -11.25
CA SER A 50 5.18 4.11 -11.62
C SER A 50 5.91 2.79 -11.88
N GLU A 51 7.18 2.84 -12.30
CA GLU A 51 8.01 1.64 -12.47
C GLU A 51 8.34 1.00 -11.12
N GLN A 52 8.72 1.80 -10.11
CA GLN A 52 8.94 1.32 -8.74
C GLN A 52 7.64 0.74 -8.15
N ILE A 53 6.53 1.48 -8.25
CA ILE A 53 5.21 1.02 -7.79
C ILE A 53 4.85 -0.32 -8.44
N ARG A 54 5.00 -0.44 -9.77
CA ARG A 54 4.71 -1.68 -10.49
C ARG A 54 5.65 -2.81 -10.10
N GLY A 55 6.94 -2.52 -9.91
CA GLY A 55 7.96 -3.49 -9.51
C GLY A 55 7.65 -4.09 -8.15
N GLU A 56 7.48 -3.24 -7.14
CA GLU A 56 7.23 -3.67 -5.76
C GLU A 56 5.86 -4.35 -5.61
N SER A 57 4.82 -3.85 -6.28
CA SER A 57 3.46 -4.42 -6.19
C SER A 57 3.35 -5.84 -6.80
N ARG A 58 4.37 -6.34 -7.51
CA ARG A 58 4.39 -7.74 -7.96
C ARG A 58 4.55 -8.71 -6.79
N SER A 59 5.20 -8.29 -5.70
CA SER A 59 5.41 -9.12 -4.51
C SER A 59 4.09 -9.58 -3.90
N LEU A 60 3.07 -8.72 -3.89
CA LEU A 60 1.73 -9.01 -3.36
C LEU A 60 1.15 -10.34 -3.89
N THR A 61 1.15 -10.48 -5.22
CA THR A 61 0.63 -11.70 -5.85
C THR A 61 1.54 -12.91 -5.63
N LEU A 62 2.86 -12.71 -5.52
CA LEU A 62 3.80 -13.80 -5.24
C LEU A 62 3.61 -14.34 -3.82
N PHE A 63 3.41 -13.46 -2.83
CA PHE A 63 3.14 -13.85 -1.46
C PHE A 63 1.76 -14.47 -1.30
N ALA A 64 0.73 -13.95 -1.99
CA ALA A 64 -0.60 -14.55 -1.99
C ALA A 64 -0.61 -15.98 -2.59
N ASP A 65 0.29 -16.29 -3.52
CA ASP A 65 0.41 -17.61 -4.17
C ASP A 65 1.27 -18.61 -3.37
N ASP A 66 2.07 -18.15 -2.41
CA ASP A 66 2.90 -18.99 -1.55
C ASP A 66 2.24 -19.16 -0.16
N PRO A 67 1.77 -20.37 0.24
CA PRO A 67 0.99 -20.52 1.47
C PRO A 67 1.68 -20.02 2.76
N PRO A 68 2.99 -20.30 3.01
CA PRO A 68 3.69 -19.72 4.15
C PRO A 68 3.68 -18.19 4.14
N SER A 69 4.01 -17.57 3.00
CA SER A 69 4.03 -16.11 2.85
C SER A 69 2.63 -15.51 2.98
N SER A 70 1.63 -16.09 2.33
CA SER A 70 0.23 -15.68 2.40
C SER A 70 -0.26 -15.63 3.85
N HIS A 71 0.06 -16.65 4.66
CA HIS A 71 -0.31 -16.67 6.07
C HIS A 71 0.48 -15.65 6.92
N LEU A 72 1.77 -15.46 6.65
CA LEU A 72 2.62 -14.51 7.38
C LEU A 72 2.21 -13.06 7.11
N PHE A 73 2.03 -12.71 5.84
CA PHE A 73 1.72 -11.35 5.37
C PHE A 73 0.22 -11.05 5.33
N ARG A 74 -0.63 -12.07 5.54
CA ARG A 74 -2.10 -11.99 5.39
C ARG A 74 -2.50 -11.40 4.04
N GLU A 75 -1.97 -12.00 2.99
CA GLU A 75 -2.25 -11.63 1.60
C GLU A 75 -2.94 -12.79 0.91
N ALA A 76 -4.02 -12.49 0.20
CA ALA A 76 -4.80 -13.49 -0.53
C ALA A 76 -5.26 -12.92 -1.88
N ARG A 77 -5.54 -13.79 -2.84
CA ARG A 77 -6.22 -13.40 -4.09
C ARG A 77 -7.72 -13.38 -3.87
N GLY A 78 -8.37 -12.24 -4.11
CA GLY A 78 -9.82 -12.13 -4.08
C GLY A 78 -10.51 -13.08 -5.06
N SER A 79 -9.93 -13.29 -6.24
CA SER A 79 -10.51 -14.14 -7.30
C SER A 79 -10.67 -15.62 -6.93
N ILE A 80 -9.91 -16.13 -5.95
CA ILE A 80 -9.99 -17.54 -5.51
C ILE A 80 -10.60 -17.70 -4.12
N SER A 81 -10.91 -16.60 -3.43
CA SER A 81 -11.52 -16.64 -2.10
C SER A 81 -13.02 -16.89 -2.18
N THR A 82 -13.54 -17.78 -1.33
CA THR A 82 -14.98 -18.13 -1.30
C THR A 82 -15.82 -17.17 -0.47
N ALA A 83 -15.19 -16.51 0.50
CA ALA A 83 -15.74 -15.38 1.23
C ALA A 83 -14.84 -14.19 0.91
N GLY A 84 -15.39 -13.06 0.47
CA GLY A 84 -14.59 -11.89 0.06
C GLY A 84 -13.45 -11.57 1.04
N VAL A 85 -12.33 -11.10 0.52
CA VAL A 85 -11.15 -10.81 1.34
C VAL A 85 -11.40 -9.50 2.09
N GLU A 86 -11.31 -9.53 3.41
CA GLU A 86 -11.53 -8.39 4.30
C GLU A 86 -10.32 -8.17 5.22
N LEU A 87 -10.14 -6.94 5.72
CA LEU A 87 -9.10 -6.68 6.73
C LEU A 87 -9.31 -7.59 7.95
N PRO A 88 -8.24 -8.16 8.53
CA PRO A 88 -6.83 -7.77 8.37
C PRO A 88 -6.09 -8.45 7.20
N TRP A 89 -6.80 -9.10 6.27
CA TRP A 89 -6.23 -9.63 5.03
C TRP A 89 -6.27 -8.59 3.90
N LEU A 90 -5.17 -8.49 3.16
CA LEU A 90 -5.08 -7.70 1.94
C LEU A 90 -5.45 -8.57 0.74
N ASP A 91 -6.30 -8.03 -0.13
CA ASP A 91 -6.55 -8.60 -1.44
C ASP A 91 -5.44 -8.15 -2.38
N ALA A 92 -4.53 -9.07 -2.72
CA ALA A 92 -3.37 -8.80 -3.56
C ALA A 92 -3.74 -8.35 -4.99
N GLU A 93 -4.96 -8.61 -5.43
CA GLU A 93 -5.46 -8.22 -6.76
C GLU A 93 -6.16 -6.86 -6.75
N GLN A 94 -6.42 -6.31 -5.56
CA GLN A 94 -7.08 -5.02 -5.34
C GLN A 94 -6.19 -4.06 -4.55
N ALA A 95 -4.87 -4.28 -4.58
CA ALA A 95 -3.91 -3.47 -3.85
C ALA A 95 -2.70 -3.05 -4.69
N VAL A 96 -2.18 -1.85 -4.40
CA VAL A 96 -0.98 -1.28 -5.03
C VAL A 96 -0.09 -0.69 -3.94
N LEU A 97 1.18 -1.12 -3.87
CA LEU A 97 2.14 -0.58 -2.92
C LEU A 97 2.57 0.84 -3.34
N ILE A 98 2.58 1.78 -2.39
CA ILE A 98 2.97 3.19 -2.62
C ILE A 98 4.14 3.64 -1.75
N ALA A 99 4.44 2.87 -0.70
CA ALA A 99 5.68 2.96 0.06
C ALA A 99 6.05 1.58 0.61
N VAL A 100 7.34 1.30 0.72
CA VAL A 100 7.88 0.02 1.21
C VAL A 100 8.93 0.29 2.28
N ASN A 101 9.45 -0.76 2.90
CA ASN A 101 10.53 -0.67 3.86
C ASN A 101 11.75 0.09 3.33
N ARG A 102 12.31 0.98 4.14
CA ARG A 102 13.62 1.62 3.87
C ARG A 102 14.79 0.69 4.23
N ILE A 103 14.61 -0.14 5.26
CA ILE A 103 15.66 -1.03 5.78
C ILE A 103 15.52 -2.40 5.09
N PRO A 104 16.54 -2.89 4.36
CA PRO A 104 16.47 -4.22 3.76
C PRO A 104 16.26 -5.31 4.82
N GLY A 105 15.27 -6.18 4.59
CA GLY A 105 14.88 -7.24 5.52
C GLY A 105 13.75 -6.87 6.48
N ASP A 106 13.33 -5.61 6.54
CA ASP A 106 12.05 -5.24 7.13
C ASP A 106 10.94 -5.55 6.10
N ASP A 107 9.99 -6.43 6.40
CA ASP A 107 8.94 -6.80 5.45
C ASP A 107 7.67 -5.96 5.65
N VAL A 108 7.79 -4.63 5.51
CA VAL A 108 6.69 -3.68 5.79
C VAL A 108 6.37 -2.77 4.61
N ALA A 109 5.11 -2.39 4.46
CA ALA A 109 4.65 -1.57 3.35
C ALA A 109 3.38 -0.77 3.65
N MET A 110 3.13 0.22 2.80
CA MET A 110 1.88 0.98 2.69
C MET A 110 1.30 0.79 1.29
N ALA A 111 -0.01 0.57 1.20
CA ALA A 111 -0.72 0.26 -0.02
C ALA A 111 -1.99 1.11 -0.20
N LEU A 112 -2.34 1.37 -1.46
CA LEU A 112 -3.71 1.70 -1.86
C LEU A 112 -4.52 0.41 -1.89
N ASP A 113 -5.74 0.47 -1.37
CA ASP A 113 -6.67 -0.66 -1.34
C ASP A 113 -7.99 -0.28 -2.01
N TYR A 114 -8.20 -0.83 -3.20
CA TYR A 114 -9.23 -0.49 -4.17
C TYR A 114 -10.59 -1.11 -3.85
N ARG A 115 -10.71 -1.92 -2.78
CA ARG A 115 -11.99 -2.52 -2.33
C ARG A 115 -13.04 -1.50 -1.87
N THR A 116 -12.66 -0.23 -1.75
CA THR A 116 -13.52 0.87 -1.27
C THR A 116 -13.98 1.78 -2.40
N ASP A 117 -13.05 2.47 -3.06
CA ASP A 117 -13.29 3.37 -4.18
C ASP A 117 -12.14 3.22 -5.21
N PRO A 118 -12.44 2.98 -6.50
CA PRO A 118 -11.39 2.80 -7.51
C PRO A 118 -10.67 4.10 -7.92
N ALA A 119 -11.25 5.28 -7.67
CA ALA A 119 -10.67 6.58 -7.99
C ALA A 119 -9.96 7.21 -6.78
N ASP A 120 -10.43 6.92 -5.56
CA ASP A 120 -9.86 7.43 -4.31
C ASP A 120 -9.78 6.33 -3.23
N PRO A 121 -8.96 5.29 -3.45
CA PRO A 121 -8.92 4.11 -2.60
C PRO A 121 -8.46 4.45 -1.19
N ARG A 122 -8.91 3.66 -0.20
CA ARG A 122 -8.36 3.75 1.16
C ARG A 122 -6.86 3.44 1.17
N VAL A 123 -6.17 3.94 2.19
CA VAL A 123 -4.76 3.63 2.41
C VAL A 123 -4.64 2.67 3.58
N VAL A 124 -3.87 1.61 3.40
CA VAL A 124 -3.56 0.62 4.43
C VAL A 124 -2.04 0.48 4.60
N ALA A 125 -1.60 0.03 5.77
CA ALA A 125 -0.21 -0.35 6.02
C ALA A 125 -0.14 -1.66 6.81
N SER A 126 0.95 -2.39 6.63
CA SER A 126 1.20 -3.63 7.34
C SER A 126 1.61 -3.38 8.80
N ASP A 127 1.06 -4.17 9.72
CA ASP A 127 1.32 -4.09 11.15
C ASP A 127 1.90 -5.41 11.65
N PHE A 128 3.20 -5.40 11.93
CA PHE A 128 3.91 -6.48 12.62
C PHE A 128 4.23 -6.13 14.09
N TRP A 129 3.90 -4.93 14.56
CA TRP A 129 4.23 -4.50 15.93
C TRP A 129 3.15 -4.89 16.92
N THR A 130 1.89 -4.94 16.49
CA THR A 130 0.80 -5.47 17.31
C THR A 130 0.93 -6.99 17.50
N ASP A 131 1.35 -7.73 16.47
CA ASP A 131 1.70 -9.14 16.55
C ASP A 131 2.93 -9.46 15.66
N PRO A 132 4.11 -9.69 16.26
CA PRO A 132 5.33 -9.94 15.48
C PRO A 132 5.35 -11.29 14.78
N LYS A 133 4.37 -12.16 15.02
CA LYS A 133 4.28 -13.47 14.36
C LYS A 133 3.43 -13.42 13.09
N GLN A 134 2.65 -12.36 12.88
CA GLN A 134 1.72 -12.29 11.77
C GLN A 134 1.31 -10.84 11.46
N CYS A 135 1.41 -10.46 10.19
CA CYS A 135 0.96 -9.18 9.69
C CYS A 135 -0.54 -8.96 9.96
N SER A 136 -0.90 -7.72 10.27
CA SER A 136 -2.27 -7.23 10.09
C SER A 136 -2.26 -6.03 9.15
N TRP A 137 -3.05 -6.06 8.08
CA TRP A 137 -3.27 -4.86 7.29
C TRP A 137 -4.27 -3.95 8.00
N ARG A 138 -3.88 -2.69 8.21
CA ARG A 138 -4.67 -1.71 8.96
C ARG A 138 -4.88 -0.45 8.13
N THR A 139 -6.09 0.10 8.19
CA THR A 139 -6.39 1.39 7.57
C THR A 139 -5.57 2.50 8.23
N VAL A 140 -4.89 3.26 7.39
CA VAL A 140 -4.16 4.50 7.72
C VAL A 140 -5.11 5.68 7.53
N THR A 141 -5.70 5.79 6.34
CA THR A 141 -6.74 6.78 6.02
C THR A 141 -7.88 6.15 5.22
N PRO A 142 -9.13 6.63 5.41
CA PRO A 142 -10.28 6.23 4.60
C PRO A 142 -10.12 6.42 3.10
N THR A 143 -9.34 7.42 2.67
CA THR A 143 -9.09 7.72 1.25
C THR A 143 -7.65 8.16 1.03
N PHE A 144 -7.17 8.07 -0.22
CA PHE A 144 -5.85 8.52 -0.62
C PHE A 144 -5.74 10.04 -0.62
N SER A 145 -6.80 10.75 -1.06
CA SER A 145 -6.87 12.21 -0.96
C SER A 145 -6.64 12.71 0.47
N GLN A 146 -7.26 12.06 1.46
CA GLN A 146 -7.10 12.40 2.87
C GLN A 146 -5.66 12.15 3.35
N LEU A 147 -4.99 11.09 2.88
CA LEU A 147 -3.56 10.88 3.17
C LEU A 147 -2.74 12.07 2.66
N VAL A 148 -2.92 12.44 1.39
CA VAL A 148 -2.16 13.51 0.74
C VAL A 148 -2.34 14.86 1.47
N GLU A 149 -3.56 15.16 1.94
CA GLU A 149 -3.84 16.33 2.76
C GLU A 149 -3.10 16.30 4.10
N ILE A 150 -3.15 15.18 4.83
CA ILE A 150 -2.47 15.00 6.11
C ILE A 150 -0.95 15.14 5.94
N LEU A 151 -0.39 14.54 4.89
CA LEU A 151 1.03 14.60 4.57
C LEU A 151 1.45 15.96 3.99
N ARG A 152 0.50 16.86 3.70
CA ARG A 152 0.73 18.20 3.14
C ARG A 152 1.49 18.16 1.81
N LEU A 153 1.10 17.24 0.93
CA LEU A 153 1.72 17.04 -0.39
C LEU A 153 0.96 17.76 -1.53
N VAL A 154 -0.12 18.48 -1.21
CA VAL A 154 -0.86 19.36 -2.14
C VAL A 154 -0.14 20.67 -2.45
#